data_AF-A0A3M1Z7D2-F1
#
_entry.id   AF-A0A3M1Z7D2-F1
#
_cell.length_a   1.000
_cell.length_b   1.000
_cell.length_c   1.000
_cell.angle_alpha   90.00
_cell.angle_beta   90.00
_cell.angle_gamma   90.00
#
_symmetry.space_group_name_H-M   'P 1'
#
loop_
_entity.id
_entity.type
_entity.pdbx_description
1 polymer ?
#
loop_
_entity_poly.entity_id
_entity_poly.type
_entity_poly.pdbx_seq_one_letter_code
_entity_poly.pdbx_strand_id
1 'polypeptide(L)'
;MGVTKRVVYSHNFPRPKRKNWASDEIRELVSGKAVYAQVGQYEFVRIPKRLIADAMRICTVIAKPKGLEGDGVTTVTLDDCVQLPLLGVIVISRQLPVKKCKWCGCKYEATKKHFRKRNGGLDDVCKYCRRADDLVRNESFDRRLKMRAAKANQSARKYGAVGHLEASDLYAKIAEQTDENGNLLCAYSKQVLDLEGDWHIDHIKPLSKGGENTSANIVICHPKANLSKGARGVGWLAERGIDHDRLPPDMPVQKRLI
;
A
#
# COMPACT_ATOMS: atom_id res chain seq x y z
N MET A 1 -5.38 18.36 24.90
CA MET A 1 -5.96 19.40 24.02
C MET A 1 -6.24 18.74 22.66
N GLY A 2 -7.49 18.31 22.45
CA GLY A 2 -7.90 17.70 21.18
C GLY A 2 -8.28 18.78 20.18
N VAL A 3 -7.74 18.71 18.97
CA VAL A 3 -8.11 19.63 17.88
C VAL A 3 -9.43 19.17 17.29
N THR A 4 -10.53 19.83 17.66
CA THR A 4 -11.83 19.68 17.02
C THR A 4 -11.84 20.45 15.70
N LYS A 5 -11.72 19.75 14.58
CA LYS A 5 -12.01 20.36 13.26
C LYS A 5 -13.52 20.51 13.11
N ARG A 6 -14.03 21.73 13.22
CA ARG A 6 -15.39 22.09 12.79
C ARG A 6 -15.38 22.30 11.27
N VAL A 7 -16.20 21.55 10.56
CA VAL A 7 -16.58 21.87 9.17
C VAL A 7 -18.02 22.37 9.24
N VAL A 8 -18.22 23.66 8.95
CA VAL A 8 -19.54 24.29 8.87
C VAL A 8 -19.90 24.39 7.41
N TYR A 9 -20.96 23.71 6.96
CA TYR A 9 -21.52 23.88 5.62
C TYR A 9 -22.71 24.84 5.69
N SER A 10 -22.64 25.94 4.92
CA SER A 10 -23.77 26.86 4.75
C SER A 10 -24.75 26.29 3.71
N HIS A 11 -26.04 26.45 3.99
CA HIS A 11 -27.11 26.06 3.07
C HIS A 11 -27.34 27.17 2.06
N ASN A 12 -26.60 27.13 0.96
CA ASN A 12 -27.03 27.70 -0.33
C ASN A 12 -26.16 27.09 -1.44
N PHE A 13 -26.54 25.92 -1.92
CA PHE A 13 -26.08 25.42 -3.22
C PHE A 13 -27.26 25.28 -4.17
N PRO A 14 -27.13 25.74 -5.43
CA PRO A 14 -28.15 25.55 -6.46
C PRO A 14 -28.32 24.06 -6.77
N ARG A 15 -29.56 23.65 -7.07
CA ARG A 15 -29.89 22.28 -7.49
C ARG A 15 -28.98 21.87 -8.66
N PRO A 16 -28.18 20.79 -8.54
CA PRO A 16 -27.42 20.31 -9.68
C PRO A 16 -28.38 19.73 -10.73
N LYS A 17 -28.20 20.15 -11.99
CA LYS A 17 -28.86 19.53 -13.14
C LYS A 17 -28.44 18.06 -13.20
N ARG A 18 -29.44 17.18 -13.37
CA ARG A 18 -29.29 15.72 -13.46
C ARG A 18 -28.15 15.32 -14.40
N LYS A 19 -27.05 14.82 -13.83
CA LYS A 19 -26.07 13.98 -14.54
C LYS A 19 -25.70 12.80 -13.65
N ASN A 20 -26.12 11.63 -14.10
CA ASN A 20 -25.68 10.26 -13.83
C ASN A 20 -24.83 10.06 -12.56
N TRP A 21 -25.51 9.79 -11.45
CA TRP A 21 -24.92 9.03 -10.36
C TRP A 21 -25.21 7.56 -10.67
N ALA A 22 -24.15 6.74 -10.74
CA ALA A 22 -24.28 5.29 -10.86
C ALA A 22 -25.02 4.76 -9.62
N SER A 23 -26.03 3.95 -9.87
CA SER A 23 -27.12 3.54 -8.96
C SER A 23 -26.74 2.52 -7.86
N ASP A 24 -25.46 2.27 -7.60
CA ASP A 24 -25.07 1.01 -6.95
C ASP A 24 -24.75 1.09 -5.44
N GLU A 25 -24.86 2.27 -4.81
CA GLU A 25 -24.60 2.43 -3.35
C GLU A 25 -25.74 3.09 -2.56
N ILE A 26 -27.00 2.85 -2.96
CA ILE A 26 -28.15 3.10 -2.09
C ILE A 26 -28.89 1.79 -1.90
N ARG A 27 -28.55 1.06 -0.83
CA ARG A 27 -29.36 -0.09 -0.39
C ARG A 27 -30.60 0.44 0.32
N GLU A 28 -31.69 0.52 -0.42
CA GLU A 28 -33.01 0.85 0.10
C GLU A 28 -33.61 -0.38 0.80
N LEU A 29 -33.57 -0.39 2.14
CA LEU A 29 -34.29 -1.35 2.96
C LEU A 29 -35.70 -0.81 3.21
N VAL A 30 -36.64 -1.23 2.35
CA VAL A 30 -38.05 -0.85 2.45
C VAL A 30 -38.71 -1.64 3.59
N SER A 31 -38.75 -1.04 4.78
CA SER A 31 -39.82 -1.27 5.77
C SER A 31 -39.82 -0.15 6.83
N GLY A 32 -40.27 1.06 6.48
CA GLY A 32 -40.66 2.09 7.46
C GLY A 32 -39.63 2.52 8.53
N LYS A 33 -38.35 2.22 8.37
CA LYS A 33 -37.27 2.42 9.36
C LYS A 33 -36.11 3.15 8.71
N ALA A 34 -35.54 4.11 9.45
CA ALA A 34 -34.39 4.99 9.20
C ALA A 34 -33.65 4.87 7.84
N VAL A 35 -33.47 6.00 7.17
CA VAL A 35 -32.61 6.09 5.98
C VAL A 35 -31.17 6.32 6.43
N TYR A 36 -30.26 5.45 6.00
CA TYR A 36 -28.83 5.58 6.26
C TYR A 36 -28.13 6.18 5.04
N ALA A 37 -27.25 7.15 5.26
CA ALA A 37 -26.37 7.68 4.23
C ALA A 37 -24.93 7.71 4.73
N GLN A 38 -23.98 7.26 3.92
CA GLN A 38 -22.56 7.31 4.26
C GLN A 38 -21.89 8.44 3.46
N VAL A 39 -21.24 9.38 4.15
CA VAL A 39 -20.45 10.44 3.50
C VAL A 39 -19.06 10.46 4.14
N GLY A 40 -18.06 9.94 3.41
CA GLY A 40 -16.70 9.78 3.91
C GLY A 40 -16.61 8.77 5.06
N GLN A 41 -16.06 9.19 6.20
CA GLN A 41 -15.94 8.36 7.42
C GLN A 41 -17.14 8.45 8.37
N TYR A 42 -18.20 9.16 7.98
CA TYR A 42 -19.36 9.42 8.82
C TYR A 42 -20.60 8.69 8.29
N GLU A 43 -21.33 8.05 9.21
CA GLU A 43 -22.65 7.47 8.95
C GLU A 43 -23.71 8.43 9.46
N PHE A 44 -24.65 8.78 8.59
CA PHE A 44 -25.78 9.66 8.90
C PHE A 44 -27.05 8.82 8.95
N VAL A 45 -27.84 9.02 10.00
CA VAL A 45 -29.15 8.38 10.16
C VAL A 45 -30.22 9.46 10.07
N ARG A 46 -31.06 9.39 9.05
CA ARG A 46 -32.21 10.29 8.94
C ARG A 46 -33.38 9.70 9.72
N ILE A 47 -33.70 10.32 10.85
CA ILE A 47 -34.86 9.97 11.68
C ILE A 47 -36.07 10.81 11.21
N PRO A 48 -37.19 10.18 10.81
CA PRO A 48 -38.42 10.88 10.47
C PRO A 48 -38.90 11.79 11.62
N LYS A 49 -39.32 13.02 11.31
CA LYS A 49 -39.77 14.03 12.29
C LYS A 49 -40.79 13.49 13.30
N ARG A 50 -41.71 12.63 12.84
CA ARG A 50 -42.76 12.01 13.69
C ARG A 50 -42.22 11.09 14.79
N LEU A 51 -41.00 10.55 14.63
CA LEU A 51 -40.34 9.71 15.62
C LEU A 51 -39.46 10.51 16.60
N ILE A 52 -39.26 11.81 16.37
CA ILE A 52 -38.39 12.65 17.21
C ILE A 52 -39.02 12.87 18.59
N ALA A 53 -40.35 13.00 18.68
CA ALA A 53 -41.05 13.18 19.96
C ALA A 53 -40.91 11.96 20.89
N ASP A 54 -40.92 10.74 20.33
CA ASP A 54 -40.72 9.50 21.07
C ASP A 54 -39.24 9.16 21.28
N ALA A 55 -38.36 9.47 20.31
CA ALA A 55 -36.92 9.22 20.40
C ALA A 55 -36.24 10.08 21.48
N MET A 56 -36.78 11.24 21.83
CA MET A 56 -36.23 12.07 22.93
C MET A 56 -36.36 11.43 24.31
N ARG A 57 -37.18 10.37 24.49
CA ARG A 57 -37.25 9.61 25.75
C ARG A 57 -36.36 8.36 25.77
N ILE A 58 -35.98 7.81 24.61
CA ILE A 58 -35.19 6.59 24.51
C ILE A 58 -34.22 6.72 23.32
N CYS A 59 -33.14 7.47 23.50
CA CYS A 59 -32.02 7.44 22.56
C CYS A 59 -31.04 6.32 22.96
N THR A 60 -31.51 5.07 22.96
CA THR A 60 -30.64 3.90 23.02
C THR A 60 -30.35 3.47 21.59
N VAL A 61 -29.37 4.10 20.95
CA VAL A 61 -28.93 3.68 19.61
C VAL A 61 -28.08 2.41 19.78
N ILE A 62 -28.69 1.25 19.58
CA ILE A 62 -27.98 -0.04 19.51
C ILE A 62 -27.29 -0.11 18.13
N ALA A 63 -26.10 0.46 18.02
CA ALA A 63 -25.25 0.29 16.84
C ALA A 63 -24.39 -0.96 17.03
N LYS A 64 -24.70 -2.07 16.35
CA LYS A 64 -23.79 -3.21 16.25
C LYS A 64 -22.69 -2.89 15.23
N PRO A 65 -21.41 -2.75 15.62
CA PRO A 65 -20.34 -2.60 14.65
C PRO A 65 -20.16 -3.91 13.88
N LYS A 66 -20.19 -3.83 12.55
CA LYS A 66 -19.92 -4.97 11.67
C LYS A 66 -18.43 -5.34 11.78
N GLY A 67 -18.12 -6.51 12.37
CA GLY A 67 -16.76 -7.07 12.39
C GLY A 67 -15.99 -7.02 13.72
N LEU A 68 -16.66 -6.77 14.85
CA LEU A 68 -16.11 -7.01 16.18
C LEU A 68 -16.93 -8.11 16.87
N GLU A 69 -16.30 -9.26 17.12
CA GLU A 69 -16.87 -10.31 17.98
C GLU A 69 -16.72 -9.85 19.44
N GLY A 70 -17.84 -9.42 20.02
CA GLY A 70 -17.95 -8.98 21.43
C GLY A 70 -19.16 -8.07 21.64
N ASP A 71 -20.07 -8.46 22.54
CA ASP A 71 -21.32 -7.74 22.86
C ASP A 71 -21.08 -6.48 23.72
N GLY A 72 -20.33 -5.52 23.19
CA GLY A 72 -20.14 -4.21 23.83
C GLY A 72 -21.26 -3.24 23.48
N VAL A 73 -22.24 -3.04 24.37
CA VAL A 73 -23.18 -1.91 24.30
C VAL A 73 -22.43 -0.64 24.70
N THR A 74 -22.32 0.33 23.79
CA THR A 74 -21.75 1.66 24.13
C THR A 74 -22.90 2.64 24.35
N THR A 75 -23.13 3.04 25.59
CA THR A 75 -24.03 4.16 25.93
C THR A 75 -23.34 5.48 25.63
N VAL A 76 -23.98 6.33 24.81
CA VAL A 76 -23.54 7.71 24.56
C VAL A 76 -24.37 8.61 25.47
N THR A 77 -23.73 9.37 26.35
CA THR A 77 -24.39 10.36 27.21
C THR A 77 -24.73 11.62 26.41
N LEU A 78 -25.86 12.25 26.72
CA LEU A 78 -26.39 13.44 26.02
C LEU A 78 -25.48 14.67 26.12
N ASP A 79 -24.54 14.72 27.06
CA ASP A 79 -23.66 15.86 27.29
C ASP A 79 -22.68 16.13 26.14
N ASP A 80 -22.43 15.14 25.27
CA ASP A 80 -21.59 15.30 24.08
C ASP A 80 -22.39 15.73 22.82
N CYS A 81 -23.71 15.91 22.92
CA CYS A 81 -24.56 16.33 21.81
C CYS A 81 -24.62 17.85 21.68
N VAL A 82 -23.78 18.42 20.80
CA VAL A 82 -23.92 19.82 20.37
C VAL A 82 -25.24 19.94 19.59
N GLN A 83 -26.28 20.47 20.23
CA GLN A 83 -27.56 20.77 19.59
C GLN A 83 -27.37 21.81 18.48
N LEU A 84 -27.41 21.37 17.21
CA LEU A 84 -27.58 22.27 16.07
C LEU A 84 -29.10 22.53 15.90
N PRO A 85 -29.60 23.75 16.14
CA PRO A 85 -31.03 23.96 16.44
C PRO A 85 -32.05 23.71 15.34
N LEU A 86 -31.70 23.36 14.09
CA LEU A 86 -32.69 23.43 13.00
C LEU A 86 -32.76 22.25 12.03
N LEU A 87 -31.93 21.21 12.15
CA LEU A 87 -31.92 20.12 11.14
C LEU A 87 -32.06 18.69 11.65
N GLY A 88 -32.19 18.46 12.97
CA GLY A 88 -32.45 17.11 13.50
C GLY A 88 -31.40 16.06 13.09
N VAL A 89 -30.16 16.49 12.80
CA VAL A 89 -29.03 15.60 12.50
C VAL A 89 -28.20 15.48 13.77
N ILE A 90 -28.24 14.31 14.41
CA ILE A 90 -27.34 13.97 15.52
C ILE A 90 -26.03 13.49 14.90
N VAL A 91 -24.95 14.24 15.08
CA VAL A 91 -23.61 13.84 14.65
C VAL A 91 -22.94 13.12 15.82
N ILE A 92 -22.91 11.79 15.77
CA ILE A 92 -22.15 11.00 16.74
C ILE A 92 -20.68 10.98 16.29
N SER A 93 -19.86 11.81 16.92
CA SER A 93 -18.41 11.77 16.73
C SER A 93 -17.84 10.56 17.47
N ARG A 94 -17.54 9.47 16.75
CA ARG A 94 -16.81 8.34 17.34
C ARG A 94 -15.38 8.77 17.64
N GLN A 95 -15.05 8.93 18.92
CA GLN A 95 -13.65 9.07 19.33
C GLN A 95 -12.93 7.76 19.04
N LEU A 96 -12.00 7.78 18.08
CA LEU A 96 -11.18 6.62 17.80
C LEU A 96 -10.21 6.37 18.98
N PRO A 97 -9.96 5.10 19.36
CA PRO A 97 -8.99 4.79 20.40
C PRO A 97 -7.63 5.35 20.02
N VAL A 98 -6.91 5.90 21.00
CA VAL A 98 -5.57 6.49 20.81
C VAL A 98 -4.52 5.54 21.38
N LYS A 99 -3.41 5.36 20.67
CA LYS A 99 -2.27 4.53 21.09
C LYS A 99 -0.99 5.38 21.14
N LYS A 100 -0.17 5.19 22.17
CA LYS A 100 1.14 5.84 22.33
C LYS A 100 2.22 4.99 21.65
N CYS A 101 3.03 5.60 20.79
CA CYS A 101 4.20 4.94 20.22
C CYS A 101 5.25 4.66 21.30
N LYS A 102 5.77 3.44 21.38
CA LYS A 102 6.81 3.04 22.35
C LYS A 102 8.14 3.80 22.17
N TRP A 103 8.49 4.21 20.95
CA TRP A 103 9.77 4.87 20.67
C TRP A 103 9.71 6.39 20.81
N CYS A 104 8.87 7.07 20.01
CA CYS A 104 8.80 8.54 20.07
C CYS A 104 7.88 9.09 21.16
N GLY A 105 7.08 8.25 21.82
CA GLY A 105 6.11 8.69 22.81
C GLY A 105 4.91 9.48 22.27
N CYS A 106 4.86 9.82 20.97
CA CYS A 106 3.73 10.50 20.36
C CYS A 106 2.46 9.63 20.41
N LYS A 107 1.30 10.31 20.56
CA LYS A 107 -0.02 9.69 20.58
C LYS A 107 -0.65 9.79 19.20
N TYR A 108 -1.10 8.67 18.65
CA TYR A 108 -1.78 8.60 17.36
C TYR A 108 -3.08 7.80 17.47
N GLU A 109 -4.01 8.02 16.55
CA GLU A 109 -5.18 7.15 16.40
C GLU A 109 -4.70 5.70 16.18
N ALA A 110 -5.29 4.76 16.92
CA ALA A 110 -5.01 3.33 16.86
C ALA A 110 -5.62 2.72 15.59
N THR A 111 -5.12 3.17 14.44
CA THR A 111 -5.54 2.78 13.11
C THR A 111 -4.35 2.24 12.32
N LYS A 112 -4.65 1.50 11.25
CA LYS A 112 -3.63 1.02 10.29
C LYS A 112 -2.87 2.16 9.61
N LYS A 113 -3.34 3.41 9.70
CA LYS A 113 -2.65 4.59 9.16
C LYS A 113 -1.35 4.86 9.91
N HIS A 114 -1.37 4.73 11.24
CA HIS A 114 -0.22 5.07 12.09
C HIS A 114 0.54 3.84 12.60
N PHE A 115 -0.08 2.65 12.65
CA PHE A 115 0.54 1.42 13.17
C PHE A 115 0.44 0.27 12.16
N ARG A 116 1.42 -0.64 12.12
CA ARG A 116 1.34 -1.86 11.31
C ARG A 116 0.44 -2.88 12.02
N LYS A 117 -0.36 -3.67 11.28
CA LYS A 117 -1.13 -4.78 11.85
C LYS A 117 -0.26 -6.04 11.85
N ARG A 118 -0.18 -6.74 12.97
CA ARG A 118 0.43 -8.07 13.13
C ARG A 118 -0.62 -9.08 13.62
N ASN A 119 -0.24 -10.35 13.69
CA ASN A 119 -1.06 -11.36 14.38
C ASN A 119 -1.23 -10.91 15.84
N GLY A 120 -2.47 -10.65 16.27
CA GLY A 120 -2.76 -10.15 17.62
C GLY A 120 -2.97 -8.65 17.77
N GLY A 121 -2.90 -7.83 16.70
CA GLY A 121 -3.34 -6.43 16.76
C GLY A 121 -2.41 -5.41 16.10
N LEU A 122 -2.47 -4.16 16.57
CA LEU A 122 -1.63 -3.06 16.08
C LEU A 122 -0.30 -3.00 16.85
N ASP A 123 0.80 -2.85 16.11
CA ASP A 123 2.17 -2.66 16.60
C ASP A 123 2.25 -1.56 17.68
N ASP A 124 3.18 -1.69 18.62
CA ASP A 124 3.44 -0.70 19.67
C ASP A 124 4.31 0.47 19.17
N VAL A 125 4.99 0.29 18.05
CA VAL A 125 5.79 1.33 17.39
C VAL A 125 5.02 1.92 16.19
N CYS A 126 4.99 3.25 16.08
CA CYS A 126 4.36 3.92 14.95
C CYS A 126 5.15 3.68 13.64
N LYS A 127 4.45 3.79 12.51
CA LYS A 127 5.01 3.61 11.17
C LYS A 127 6.14 4.59 10.85
N TYR A 128 6.11 5.80 11.40
CA TYR A 128 7.16 6.80 11.19
C TYR A 128 8.48 6.35 11.82
N CYS A 129 8.42 5.98 13.11
CA CYS A 129 9.56 5.43 13.84
C CYS A 129 10.09 4.15 13.17
N ARG A 130 9.22 3.23 12.76
CA ARG A 130 9.63 2.03 12.01
C ARG A 130 10.31 2.38 10.69
N ARG A 131 9.83 3.39 9.95
CA ARG A 131 10.47 3.83 8.70
C ARG A 131 11.86 4.41 8.95
N ALA A 132 12.02 5.25 9.96
CA ALA A 132 13.32 5.81 10.32
C ALA A 132 14.32 4.70 10.70
N ASP A 133 13.89 3.75 11.52
CA ASP A 133 14.69 2.57 11.87
C ASP A 133 14.94 1.66 10.67
N ASP A 134 13.97 1.48 9.76
CA ASP A 134 14.18 0.75 8.50
C ASP A 134 15.26 1.46 7.64
N LEU A 135 15.30 2.80 7.60
CA LEU A 135 16.33 3.55 6.87
C LEU A 135 17.73 3.33 7.47
N VAL A 136 17.88 3.51 8.79
CA VAL A 136 19.16 3.27 9.49
C VAL A 136 19.60 1.82 9.31
N ARG A 137 18.68 0.87 9.51
CA ARG A 137 18.97 -0.55 9.35
C ARG A 137 19.44 -0.88 7.93
N ASN A 138 18.87 -0.23 6.92
CA ASN A 138 19.16 -0.46 5.51
C ASN A 138 20.27 0.45 4.96
N GLU A 139 20.97 1.19 5.81
CA GLU A 139 22.07 2.07 5.41
C GLU A 139 23.26 1.26 4.89
N SER A 140 23.55 0.11 5.51
CA SER A 140 24.62 -0.78 5.05
C SER A 140 24.34 -1.31 3.64
N PHE A 141 25.26 -1.03 2.73
CA PHE A 141 25.23 -1.50 1.35
C PHE A 141 25.10 -3.03 1.25
N ASP A 142 25.89 -3.78 2.02
CA ASP A 142 25.84 -5.25 2.09
C ASP A 142 24.43 -5.74 2.48
N ARG A 143 23.80 -5.11 3.47
CA ARG A 143 22.45 -5.47 3.87
C ARG A 143 21.43 -5.21 2.75
N ARG A 144 21.56 -4.10 2.01
CA ARG A 144 20.70 -3.81 0.86
C ARG A 144 20.82 -4.91 -0.20
N LEU A 145 22.04 -5.37 -0.50
CA LEU A 145 22.27 -6.48 -1.41
C LEU A 145 21.64 -7.78 -0.90
N LYS A 146 21.87 -8.15 0.36
CA LYS A 146 21.26 -9.34 0.99
C LYS A 146 19.73 -9.32 0.90
N MET A 147 19.09 -8.19 1.16
CA MET A 147 17.63 -8.06 1.03
C MET A 147 17.16 -8.20 -0.42
N ARG A 148 17.88 -7.62 -1.38
CA ARG A 148 17.54 -7.73 -2.81
C ARG A 148 17.69 -9.16 -3.31
N ALA A 149 18.79 -9.84 -2.95
CA ALA A 149 18.99 -11.26 -3.23
C ALA A 149 17.87 -12.12 -2.61
N ALA A 150 17.52 -11.90 -1.34
CA ALA A 150 16.44 -12.61 -0.66
C ALA A 150 15.07 -12.42 -1.36
N LYS A 151 14.79 -11.21 -1.86
CA LYS A 151 13.55 -10.92 -2.63
C LYS A 151 13.55 -11.61 -4.00
N ALA A 152 14.69 -11.65 -4.69
CA ALA A 152 14.84 -12.39 -5.94
C ALA A 152 14.64 -13.90 -5.70
N ASN A 153 15.27 -14.47 -4.67
CA ASN A 153 15.10 -15.86 -4.26
C ASN A 153 13.65 -16.20 -3.89
N GLN A 154 12.96 -15.30 -3.18
CA GLN A 154 11.53 -15.47 -2.87
C GLN A 154 10.69 -15.51 -4.15
N SER A 155 11.01 -14.68 -5.13
CA SER A 155 10.32 -14.67 -6.42
C SER A 155 10.62 -15.95 -7.21
N ALA A 156 11.87 -16.40 -7.26
CA ALA A 156 12.28 -17.65 -7.89
C ALA A 156 11.53 -18.87 -7.32
N ARG A 157 11.41 -18.96 -6.00
CA ARG A 157 10.63 -20.03 -5.34
C ARG A 157 9.17 -20.06 -5.77
N LYS A 158 8.53 -18.91 -6.02
CA LYS A 158 7.14 -18.85 -6.49
C LYS A 158 6.95 -19.45 -7.88
N TYR A 159 8.00 -19.44 -8.71
CA TYR A 159 7.98 -19.99 -10.07
C TYR A 159 8.66 -21.36 -10.17
N GLY A 160 9.14 -21.94 -9.06
CA GLY A 160 9.89 -23.21 -9.07
C GLY A 160 11.21 -23.14 -9.84
N ALA A 161 11.79 -21.94 -9.98
CA ALA A 161 13.04 -21.76 -10.70
C ALA A 161 14.24 -22.33 -9.93
N VAL A 162 15.15 -22.98 -10.65
CA VAL A 162 16.42 -23.51 -10.12
C VAL A 162 17.37 -22.35 -9.83
N GLY A 163 18.21 -22.50 -8.80
CA GLY A 163 19.27 -21.55 -8.45
C GLY A 163 18.99 -20.73 -7.19
N HIS A 164 20.06 -20.14 -6.68
CA HIS A 164 20.05 -19.27 -5.51
C HIS A 164 20.99 -18.10 -5.75
N LEU A 165 20.58 -16.91 -5.32
CA LEU A 165 21.42 -15.71 -5.36
C LEU A 165 21.86 -15.35 -3.96
N GLU A 166 23.14 -15.08 -3.81
CA GLU A 166 23.75 -14.49 -2.62
C GLU A 166 24.10 -13.01 -2.84
N ALA A 167 24.55 -12.33 -1.79
CA ALA A 167 25.03 -10.96 -1.93
C ALA A 167 26.31 -10.88 -2.78
N SER A 168 27.17 -11.90 -2.70
CA SER A 168 28.39 -12.05 -3.50
C SER A 168 28.10 -12.06 -5.01
N ASP A 169 27.04 -12.74 -5.45
CA ASP A 169 26.61 -12.71 -6.86
C ASP A 169 26.26 -11.31 -7.33
N LEU A 170 25.63 -10.51 -6.46
CA LEU A 170 25.29 -9.12 -6.78
C LEU A 170 26.53 -8.23 -6.80
N TYR A 171 27.48 -8.44 -5.90
CA TYR A 171 28.78 -7.75 -5.95
C TYR A 171 29.49 -8.03 -7.29
N ALA A 172 29.56 -9.30 -7.70
CA ALA A 172 30.16 -9.69 -8.97
C ALA A 172 29.43 -9.03 -10.15
N LYS A 173 28.10 -9.01 -10.14
CA LYS A 173 27.31 -8.38 -11.19
C LYS A 173 27.45 -6.85 -11.23
N ILE A 174 27.60 -6.19 -10.07
CA ILE A 174 27.91 -4.76 -10.00
C ILE A 174 29.27 -4.50 -10.64
N ALA A 175 30.29 -5.26 -10.27
CA ALA A 175 31.63 -5.13 -10.83
C ALA A 175 31.63 -5.35 -12.36
N GLU A 176 30.94 -6.39 -12.85
CA GLU A 176 30.79 -6.70 -14.27
C GLU A 176 30.10 -5.57 -15.07
N GLN A 177 29.15 -4.87 -14.44
CA GLN A 177 28.38 -3.79 -15.08
C GLN A 177 28.93 -2.39 -14.82
N THR A 178 30.04 -2.28 -14.11
CA THR A 178 30.72 -1.01 -13.84
C THR A 178 31.67 -0.70 -15.00
N ASP A 179 31.62 0.53 -15.50
CA ASP A 179 32.53 0.97 -16.55
C ASP A 179 33.94 1.25 -16.01
N GLU A 180 34.87 1.57 -16.91
CA GLU A 180 36.26 1.91 -16.56
C GLU A 180 36.40 3.16 -15.67
N ASN A 181 35.36 3.99 -15.59
CA ASN A 181 35.30 5.18 -14.76
C ASN A 181 34.67 4.92 -13.38
N GLY A 182 34.29 3.67 -13.08
CA GLY A 182 33.65 3.31 -11.82
C GLY A 182 32.14 3.57 -11.78
N ASN A 183 31.50 3.91 -12.92
CA ASN A 183 30.06 4.11 -12.97
C ASN A 183 29.33 2.78 -13.22
N LEU A 184 28.41 2.42 -12.32
CA LEU A 184 27.53 1.29 -12.57
C LEU A 184 26.56 1.63 -13.71
N LEU A 185 26.54 0.82 -14.77
CA LEU A 185 25.65 1.02 -15.91
C LEU A 185 24.45 0.07 -15.85
N CYS A 186 23.26 0.61 -16.15
CA CYS A 186 22.07 -0.19 -16.38
C CYS A 186 22.27 -1.14 -17.56
N ALA A 187 21.99 -2.43 -17.36
CA ALA A 187 22.19 -3.44 -18.40
C ALA A 187 21.43 -3.13 -19.70
N TYR A 188 20.28 -2.45 -19.60
CA TYR A 188 19.40 -2.19 -20.72
C TYR A 188 19.60 -0.81 -21.33
N SER A 189 19.47 0.27 -20.54
CA SER A 189 19.57 1.64 -21.07
C SER A 189 21.01 2.12 -21.24
N LYS A 190 22.00 1.42 -20.66
CA LYS A 190 23.40 1.84 -20.55
C LYS A 190 23.61 3.19 -19.85
N GLN A 191 22.57 3.74 -19.25
CA GLN A 191 22.66 4.95 -18.43
C GLN A 191 23.24 4.61 -17.05
N VAL A 192 23.91 5.59 -16.44
CA VAL A 192 24.47 5.46 -15.08
C VAL A 192 23.35 5.19 -14.07
N LEU A 193 23.63 4.27 -13.15
CA LEU A 193 22.80 3.93 -12.00
C LEU A 193 23.38 4.57 -10.75
N ASP A 194 22.49 5.17 -9.97
CA ASP A 194 22.80 5.55 -8.60
C ASP A 194 22.72 4.30 -7.71
N LEU A 195 23.86 3.83 -7.19
CA LEU A 195 23.95 2.69 -6.28
C LEU A 195 23.26 2.97 -4.93
N GLU A 196 23.17 4.23 -4.53
CA GLU A 196 22.44 4.64 -3.34
C GLU A 196 20.92 4.71 -3.60
N GLY A 197 20.54 4.96 -4.84
CA GLY A 197 19.17 5.09 -5.31
C GLY A 197 18.42 3.78 -5.58
N ASP A 198 17.35 3.91 -6.37
CA ASP A 198 16.48 2.78 -6.72
C ASP A 198 16.94 2.12 -8.04
N TRP A 199 17.54 0.95 -7.92
CA TRP A 199 17.85 0.04 -9.01
C TRP A 199 17.18 -1.31 -8.77
N HIS A 200 16.98 -2.13 -9.79
CA HIS A 200 16.34 -3.44 -9.67
C HIS A 200 17.28 -4.56 -10.13
N ILE A 201 17.10 -5.76 -9.55
CA ILE A 201 17.59 -7.01 -10.14
C ILE A 201 16.51 -7.47 -11.10
N ASP A 202 16.90 -7.80 -12.33
CA ASP A 202 16.02 -8.36 -13.33
C ASP A 202 16.64 -9.64 -13.91
N HIS A 203 15.79 -10.57 -14.31
CA HIS A 203 16.21 -11.82 -14.93
C HIS A 203 16.22 -11.66 -16.45
N ILE A 204 17.35 -11.96 -17.10
CA ILE A 204 17.50 -11.83 -18.57
C ILE A 204 16.45 -12.68 -19.27
N LYS A 205 16.41 -13.98 -18.94
CA LYS A 205 15.29 -14.86 -19.20
C LYS A 205 14.32 -14.79 -18.01
N PRO A 206 13.07 -14.30 -18.18
CA PRO A 206 12.12 -14.18 -17.09
C PRO A 206 11.86 -15.53 -16.39
N LEU A 207 11.71 -15.49 -15.06
CA LEU A 207 11.39 -16.69 -14.26
C LEU A 207 10.11 -17.39 -14.75
N SER A 208 9.08 -16.63 -15.15
CA SER A 208 7.83 -17.15 -15.69
C SER A 208 7.95 -17.87 -17.03
N LYS A 209 9.08 -17.68 -17.76
CA LYS A 209 9.40 -18.39 -19.00
C LYS A 209 10.45 -19.49 -18.77
N GLY A 210 10.61 -19.96 -17.54
CA GLY A 210 11.61 -20.96 -17.16
C GLY A 210 13.03 -20.41 -17.16
N GLY A 211 13.21 -19.16 -16.76
CA GLY A 211 14.50 -18.60 -16.40
C GLY A 211 14.98 -19.11 -15.05
N GLU A 212 16.30 -19.27 -14.90
CA GLU A 212 16.94 -19.68 -13.65
C GLU A 212 17.23 -18.47 -12.76
N ASN A 213 17.41 -18.71 -11.47
CA ASN A 213 17.77 -17.71 -10.49
C ASN A 213 19.26 -17.83 -10.13
N THR A 214 20.11 -17.67 -11.14
CA THR A 214 21.57 -17.78 -11.08
C THR A 214 22.21 -16.45 -11.46
N SER A 215 23.47 -16.24 -11.06
CA SER A 215 24.24 -15.02 -11.38
C SER A 215 24.34 -14.73 -12.88
N ALA A 216 24.38 -15.79 -13.70
CA ALA A 216 24.40 -15.69 -15.17
C ALA A 216 23.09 -15.19 -15.77
N ASN A 217 21.94 -15.42 -15.13
CA ASN A 217 20.63 -15.01 -15.64
C ASN A 217 20.11 -13.71 -15.01
N ILE A 218 20.90 -13.02 -14.19
CA ILE A 218 20.50 -11.73 -13.60
C ILE A 218 21.31 -10.57 -14.14
N VAL A 219 20.68 -9.40 -14.12
CA VAL A 219 21.29 -8.11 -14.40
C VAL A 219 20.74 -7.03 -13.49
N ILE A 220 21.49 -5.95 -13.34
CA ILE A 220 21.11 -4.75 -12.61
C ILE A 220 20.66 -3.67 -13.60
N CYS A 221 19.50 -3.06 -13.33
CA CYS A 221 18.90 -2.09 -14.24
C CYS A 221 18.06 -1.04 -13.52
N HIS A 222 17.69 0.04 -14.21
CA HIS A 222 16.73 1.02 -13.69
C HIS A 222 15.35 0.38 -13.52
N PRO A 223 14.56 0.80 -12.51
CA PRO A 223 13.19 0.34 -12.33
C PRO A 223 12.33 0.56 -13.58
N LYS A 224 12.47 1.71 -14.24
CA LYS A 224 11.74 2.04 -15.48
C LYS A 224 12.07 1.06 -16.62
N ALA A 225 13.34 0.68 -16.76
CA ALA A 225 13.77 -0.26 -17.79
C ALA A 225 13.22 -1.66 -17.52
N ASN A 226 13.31 -2.13 -16.27
CA ASN A 226 12.74 -3.41 -15.83
C ASN A 226 11.22 -3.47 -16.09
N LEU A 227 10.48 -2.43 -15.65
CA LEU A 227 9.03 -2.34 -15.86
C LEU A 227 8.65 -2.29 -17.34
N SER A 228 9.45 -1.62 -18.18
CA SER A 228 9.22 -1.58 -19.63
C SER A 228 9.50 -2.93 -20.31
N LYS A 229 10.47 -3.72 -19.81
CA LYS A 229 10.75 -5.08 -20.32
C LYS A 229 9.66 -6.06 -19.93
N GLY A 230 9.24 -6.05 -18.67
CA GLY A 230 8.26 -7.00 -18.13
C GLY A 230 8.68 -8.45 -18.41
N ALA A 231 7.76 -9.24 -18.99
CA ALA A 231 7.99 -10.64 -19.33
C ALA A 231 8.46 -10.89 -20.79
N ARG A 232 8.85 -9.85 -21.53
CA ARG A 232 9.06 -9.93 -22.99
C ARG A 232 10.31 -10.71 -23.45
N GLY A 233 11.14 -11.20 -22.53
CA GLY A 233 12.28 -12.07 -22.86
C GLY A 233 13.39 -11.34 -23.64
N VAL A 234 14.30 -12.12 -24.24
CA VAL A 234 15.49 -11.60 -24.94
C VAL A 234 15.18 -10.93 -26.28
N GLY A 235 14.11 -11.32 -26.98
CA GLY A 235 13.73 -10.70 -28.26
C GLY A 235 13.50 -9.19 -28.14
N TRP A 236 12.95 -8.75 -27.01
CA TRP A 236 12.78 -7.32 -26.71
C TRP A 236 14.10 -6.55 -26.56
N LEU A 237 15.18 -7.22 -26.15
CA LEU A 237 16.51 -6.60 -26.09
C LEU A 237 17.06 -6.37 -27.49
N ALA A 238 16.93 -7.38 -28.37
CA ALA A 238 17.37 -7.30 -29.76
C ALA A 238 16.64 -6.19 -30.54
N GLU A 239 15.33 -6.05 -30.36
CA GLU A 239 14.52 -4.98 -30.97
C GLU A 239 14.99 -3.56 -30.64
N ARG A 240 15.69 -3.38 -29.50
CA ARG A 240 16.22 -2.08 -29.07
C ARG A 240 17.71 -1.89 -29.36
N GLY A 241 18.30 -2.79 -30.16
CA GLY A 241 19.74 -2.77 -30.44
C GLY A 241 20.57 -2.98 -29.19
N ILE A 242 20.01 -3.57 -28.13
CA ILE A 242 20.77 -3.97 -26.96
C ILE A 242 21.40 -5.31 -27.31
N ASP A 243 22.70 -5.25 -27.60
CA ASP A 243 23.46 -6.41 -28.00
C ASP A 243 23.36 -7.52 -26.94
N HIS A 244 22.81 -8.65 -27.38
CA HIS A 244 22.55 -9.83 -26.56
C HIS A 244 23.74 -10.79 -26.55
N ASP A 245 24.81 -10.48 -27.31
CA ASP A 245 26.00 -11.33 -27.42
C ASP A 245 26.92 -11.29 -26.18
N ARG A 246 26.51 -10.60 -25.10
CA ARG A 246 27.07 -10.81 -23.75
C ARG A 246 26.46 -12.00 -23.00
N LEU A 247 25.57 -12.77 -23.62
CA LEU A 247 25.13 -14.06 -23.10
C LEU A 247 26.23 -15.11 -23.33
N PRO A 248 26.47 -16.02 -22.36
CA PRO A 248 27.54 -17.02 -22.47
C PRO A 248 27.45 -17.78 -23.82
N PRO A 249 28.59 -18.01 -24.49
CA PRO A 249 28.65 -18.55 -25.86
C PRO A 249 27.99 -19.94 -26.02
N ASP A 250 27.82 -20.64 -24.90
CA ASP A 250 27.25 -21.96 -24.72
C ASP A 250 25.71 -21.98 -24.60
N MET A 251 25.03 -20.83 -24.76
CA MET A 251 23.56 -20.79 -24.82
C MET A 251 23.05 -21.23 -26.22
N PRO A 252 22.27 -22.34 -26.33
CA PRO A 252 21.83 -22.86 -27.62
C PRO A 252 21.04 -21.82 -28.42
N VAL A 253 21.42 -21.62 -29.69
CA VAL A 253 20.81 -20.64 -30.63
C VAL A 253 19.28 -20.81 -30.72
N GLN A 254 18.77 -22.01 -30.52
CA GLN A 254 17.33 -22.33 -30.53
C GLN A 254 16.52 -21.65 -29.41
N LYS A 255 17.17 -21.09 -28.37
CA LYS A 255 16.51 -20.27 -27.34
C LYS A 255 16.61 -18.75 -27.59
N ARG A 256 17.23 -18.31 -28.69
CA ARG A 256 17.38 -16.87 -29.03
C ARG A 256 16.13 -16.27 -29.71
N LEU A 257 15.16 -17.08 -30.13
CA LEU A 257 14.05 -16.64 -30.99
C LEU A 257 12.64 -17.14 -30.57
N ILE A 258 12.35 -17.28 -29.26
CA ILE A 258 10.98 -17.52 -28.74
C ILE A 258 10.62 -16.55 -27.61
#